data_AF-A0AAP3SS06-F1
#
_entry.id   AF-A0AAP3SS06-F1
#
_cell.length_a   1.000
_cell.length_b   1.000
_cell.length_c   1.000
_cell.angle_alpha   90.00
_cell.angle_beta   90.00
_cell.angle_gamma   90.00
#
_symmetry.space_group_name_H-M   'P 1'
#
loop_
_entity.id
_entity.type
_entity.pdbx_description
1 polymer ?
#
loop_
_entity_poly.entity_id
_entity_poly.type
_entity_poly.pdbx_seq_one_letter_code
_entity_poly.pdbx_strand_id
1 'polypeptide(L)'
;MLTNTYGCPLHSKTDYAKADWTVWTAALQNDRLMFREFLLPLYNYMNENKWRVPMADTYNVVNQKTRVTSWGRPVTGAYFIKLLEAVLDEKGNNIVSKDEMNCSK
;
A
#
# COMPACT_ATOMS: atom_id res chain seq x y z
N MET A 1 -5.85 16.03 2.57
CA MET A 1 -4.39 15.72 2.50
C MET A 1 -3.92 16.10 1.10
N LEU A 2 -2.77 16.78 0.98
CA LEU A 2 -2.12 17.02 -0.32
C LEU A 2 -1.62 15.68 -0.86
N THR A 3 -2.39 15.05 -1.74
CA THR A 3 -2.05 13.75 -2.34
C THR A 3 -1.34 13.98 -3.66
N ASN A 4 -0.08 13.57 -3.76
CA ASN A 4 0.59 13.52 -5.06
C ASN A 4 0.10 12.28 -5.84
N THR A 5 0.39 12.22 -7.13
CA THR A 5 -0.05 11.15 -8.04
C THR A 5 0.30 9.75 -7.54
N TYR A 6 1.44 9.59 -6.86
CA TYR A 6 1.91 8.32 -6.33
C TYR A 6 1.83 8.21 -4.80
N GLY A 7 1.22 9.19 -4.13
CA GLY A 7 0.92 9.12 -2.70
C GLY A 7 1.44 10.29 -1.89
N CYS A 8 1.53 10.10 -0.58
CA CYS A 8 1.98 11.13 0.36
C CYS A 8 3.49 10.99 0.60
N PRO A 9 4.28 12.09 0.52
CA PRO A 9 5.68 12.05 0.88
C PRO A 9 5.83 11.74 2.37
N LEU A 10 6.94 11.10 2.71
CA LEU A 10 7.15 10.67 4.08
C LEU A 10 7.37 11.84 5.05
N HIS A 11 8.04 12.87 4.57
CA HIS A 11 8.35 14.07 5.32
C HIS A 11 8.18 15.30 4.42
N SER A 12 7.83 16.45 5.01
CA SER A 12 7.52 17.68 4.26
C SER A 12 8.68 18.22 3.41
N LYS A 13 9.91 17.84 3.75
CA LYS A 13 11.13 18.23 3.03
C LYS A 13 11.64 17.18 2.04
N THR A 14 10.87 16.12 1.80
CA THR A 14 11.31 14.99 1.00
C THR A 14 10.25 14.62 -0.02
N ASP A 15 10.67 14.28 -1.23
CA ASP A 15 9.75 13.89 -2.31
C ASP A 15 9.59 12.37 -2.43
N TYR A 16 9.92 11.61 -1.39
CA TYR A 16 9.86 10.14 -1.41
C TYR A 16 8.87 9.59 -0.40
N ALA A 17 8.25 8.48 -0.79
CA ALA A 17 7.42 7.66 0.08
C ALA A 17 8.03 6.28 0.23
N LYS A 18 7.61 5.58 1.28
CA LYS A 18 7.92 4.18 1.47
C LYS A 18 6.67 3.32 1.37
N ALA A 19 6.76 2.26 0.60
CA ALA A 19 5.60 1.43 0.30
C ALA A 19 5.08 0.69 1.54
N ASP A 20 5.98 0.20 2.40
CA ASP A 20 5.63 -0.45 3.65
C ASP A 20 4.82 0.47 4.57
N TRP A 21 5.26 1.70 4.81
CA TRP A 21 4.56 2.64 5.69
C TRP A 21 3.19 3.02 5.14
N THR A 22 3.07 3.16 3.81
CA THR A 22 1.77 3.37 3.17
C THR A 22 0.82 2.19 3.43
N VAL A 23 1.30 0.94 3.25
CA VAL A 23 0.46 -0.25 3.45
C VAL A 23 0.08 -0.43 4.91
N TRP A 24 1.00 -0.21 5.85
CA TRP A 24 0.69 -0.28 7.29
C TRP A 24 -0.37 0.73 7.69
N THR A 25 -0.24 1.98 7.22
CA THR A 25 -1.21 3.05 7.50
C THR A 25 -2.57 2.74 6.87
N ALA A 26 -2.57 2.20 5.65
CA ALA A 26 -3.80 1.73 5.01
C ALA A 26 -4.44 0.62 5.86
N ALA A 27 -3.66 -0.37 6.31
CA ALA A 27 -4.18 -1.52 7.03
C ALA A 27 -4.87 -1.17 8.37
N LEU A 28 -4.47 -0.06 9.01
CA LEU A 28 -5.14 0.49 10.19
C LEU A 28 -6.54 1.08 9.90
N GLN A 29 -6.91 1.28 8.63
CA GLN A 29 -8.25 1.70 8.28
C GLN A 29 -9.23 0.52 8.33
N ASN A 30 -10.35 0.72 9.02
CA ASN A 30 -11.45 -0.24 9.08
C ASN A 30 -12.35 -0.17 7.84
N ASP A 31 -12.39 0.97 7.14
CA ASP A 31 -13.17 1.13 5.90
C ASP A 31 -12.36 0.67 4.68
N ARG A 32 -12.94 -0.26 3.93
CA ARG A 32 -12.37 -0.81 2.69
C ARG A 32 -12.20 0.24 1.60
N LEU A 33 -13.11 1.22 1.51
CA LEU A 33 -13.00 2.27 0.50
C LEU A 33 -11.80 3.15 0.80
N MET A 34 -11.67 3.61 2.04
CA MET A 34 -10.49 4.35 2.50
C MET A 34 -9.20 3.54 2.32
N PHE A 35 -9.19 2.26 2.68
CA PHE A 35 -8.04 1.36 2.45
C PHE A 35 -7.60 1.36 0.98
N ARG A 36 -8.56 1.23 0.07
CA ARG A 36 -8.29 1.24 -1.38
C ARG A 36 -7.78 2.61 -1.85
N GLU A 37 -8.33 3.71 -1.33
CA GLU A 37 -7.85 5.05 -1.64
C GLU A 37 -6.38 5.27 -1.24
N PHE A 38 -5.96 4.75 -0.09
CA PHE A 38 -4.55 4.81 0.32
C PHE A 38 -3.63 3.95 -0.56
N LEU A 39 -4.12 2.83 -1.11
CA LEU A 39 -3.32 1.93 -1.95
C LEU A 39 -3.28 2.31 -3.42
N LEU A 40 -4.31 2.98 -3.95
CA LEU A 40 -4.40 3.36 -5.37
C LEU A 40 -3.15 4.11 -5.88
N PRO A 41 -2.59 5.11 -5.16
CA PRO A 41 -1.39 5.81 -5.60
C PRO A 41 -0.15 4.90 -5.66
N LEU A 42 -0.02 3.98 -4.69
CA LEU A 42 1.05 2.98 -4.68
C LEU A 42 0.92 2.00 -5.85
N TYR A 43 -0.30 1.55 -6.14
CA TYR A 43 -0.60 0.73 -7.31
C TYR A 43 -0.23 1.45 -8.62
N ASN A 44 -0.59 2.73 -8.75
CA ASN A 44 -0.25 3.53 -9.91
C ASN A 44 1.26 3.64 -10.10
N TYR A 45 2.01 3.84 -9.01
CA TYR A 45 3.48 3.82 -9.06
C TYR A 45 4.00 2.50 -9.60
N MET A 46 3.53 1.36 -9.06
CA MET A 46 3.99 0.04 -9.50
C MET A 46 3.64 -0.27 -10.96
N ASN A 47 2.45 0.13 -11.41
CA ASN A 47 1.99 -0.11 -12.77
C ASN A 47 2.74 0.76 -13.79
N GLU A 48 3.01 2.01 -13.44
CA GLU A 48 3.58 2.99 -14.37
C GLU A 48 5.11 3.08 -14.33
N ASN A 49 5.78 2.43 -13.36
CA ASN A 49 7.22 2.51 -13.20
C ASN A 49 7.97 2.03 -14.46
N LYS A 50 8.80 2.91 -15.02
CA LYS A 50 9.59 2.63 -16.24
C LYS A 50 10.70 1.60 -16.00
N TRP A 51 11.21 1.50 -14.78
CA TRP A 51 12.33 0.62 -14.45
C TRP A 51 11.92 -0.84 -14.29
N ARG A 52 10.61 -1.14 -14.33
CA ARG A 52 10.03 -2.50 -14.21
C ARG A 52 10.58 -3.31 -13.03
N VAL A 53 11.03 -2.63 -11.97
CA VAL A 53 11.45 -3.34 -10.77
C VAL A 53 10.21 -3.57 -9.90
N PRO A 54 9.85 -4.83 -9.66
CA PRO A 54 8.74 -5.13 -8.78
C PRO A 54 9.07 -4.69 -7.35
N MET A 55 8.13 -4.00 -6.70
CA MET A 55 8.13 -3.72 -5.26
C MET A 55 9.34 -2.93 -4.75
N ALA A 56 9.54 -1.71 -5.26
CA ALA A 56 10.50 -0.79 -4.67
C ALA A 56 10.05 -0.37 -3.25
N ASP A 57 10.99 -0.40 -2.30
CA ASP A 57 10.75 -0.02 -0.90
C ASP A 57 10.56 1.51 -0.76
N THR A 58 11.45 2.28 -1.37
CA THR A 58 11.39 3.75 -1.40
C THR A 58 11.27 4.26 -2.83
N TYR A 59 10.30 5.15 -3.08
CA TYR A 59 10.00 5.68 -4.40
C TYR A 59 9.66 7.17 -4.37
N ASN A 60 9.90 7.87 -5.48
CA ASN A 60 9.57 9.30 -5.59
C ASN A 60 8.07 9.49 -5.86
N VAL A 61 7.45 10.44 -5.17
CA VAL A 61 6.02 10.76 -5.31
C VAL A 61 5.72 12.02 -6.12
N VAL A 62 6.70 12.91 -6.30
CA VAL A 62 6.53 14.22 -6.97
C VAL A 62 7.12 14.19 -8.37
N ASN A 63 8.38 13.79 -8.50
CA ASN A 63 9.14 13.92 -9.72
C ASN A 63 9.75 12.59 -10.10
N GLN A 64 9.22 12.07 -11.21
CA GLN A 64 9.70 10.91 -11.93
C GLN A 64 9.34 9.58 -11.28
N LYS A 65 8.96 8.65 -12.17
CA LYS A 65 8.70 7.22 -11.96
C LYS A 65 9.98 6.47 -11.60
N THR A 66 10.80 7.05 -10.74
CA THR A 66 12.16 6.63 -10.42
C THR A 66 12.21 6.28 -8.94
N ARG A 67 12.68 5.07 -8.73
CA ARG A 67 13.42 4.61 -7.56
C ARG A 67 14.33 5.65 -6.93
N VAL A 68 14.33 5.70 -5.60
CA VAL A 68 15.32 6.46 -4.84
C VAL A 68 16.55 5.60 -4.56
N THR A 69 16.39 4.40 -3.98
CA THR A 69 17.57 3.63 -3.52
C THR A 69 17.40 2.12 -3.35
N SER A 70 16.24 1.60 -2.92
CA SER A 70 16.12 0.22 -2.40
C SER A 70 15.30 -0.75 -3.27
N TRP A 71 15.82 -1.97 -3.43
CA TRP A 71 15.24 -3.10 -4.19
C TRP A 71 15.19 -4.37 -3.35
N GLY A 72 14.13 -5.16 -3.49
CA GLY A 72 14.10 -6.55 -3.04
C GLY A 72 14.45 -6.74 -1.56
N ARG A 73 14.05 -5.80 -0.70
CA ARG A 73 14.31 -5.88 0.74
C ARG A 73 13.20 -6.69 1.42
N PRO A 74 13.49 -7.45 2.50
CA PRO A 74 12.50 -8.26 3.20
C PRO A 74 11.35 -7.45 3.81
N VAL A 75 11.50 -6.13 3.94
CA VAL A 75 10.48 -5.18 4.41
C VAL A 75 9.21 -5.17 3.52
N THR A 76 9.33 -5.69 2.29
CA THR A 76 8.19 -5.98 1.39
C THR A 76 7.12 -6.90 2.00
N GLY A 77 7.40 -7.64 3.07
CA GLY A 77 6.38 -8.42 3.79
C GLY A 77 5.17 -7.59 4.27
N ALA A 78 5.34 -6.27 4.40
CA ALA A 78 4.27 -5.32 4.73
C ALA A 78 3.01 -5.43 3.84
N TYR A 79 3.13 -5.83 2.56
CA TYR A 79 1.97 -6.01 1.67
C TYR A 79 0.92 -6.98 2.22
N PHE A 80 1.35 -7.92 3.05
CA PHE A 80 0.50 -8.97 3.62
C PHE A 80 -0.08 -8.61 4.98
N ILE A 81 0.25 -7.45 5.56
CA ILE A 81 -0.13 -7.13 6.94
C ILE A 81 -1.66 -7.14 7.17
N LYS A 82 -2.46 -6.76 6.17
CA LYS A 82 -3.92 -6.78 6.26
C LYS A 82 -4.48 -8.21 6.42
N LEU A 83 -3.75 -9.25 5.99
CA LEU A 83 -4.16 -10.63 6.21
C LEU A 83 -4.10 -11.05 7.68
N LEU A 84 -3.27 -10.40 8.50
CA LEU A 84 -3.20 -10.69 9.94
C LEU A 84 -4.49 -10.32 10.67
N GLU A 85 -5.23 -9.33 10.18
CA GLU A 85 -6.55 -9.00 10.72
C GLU A 85 -7.49 -10.20 10.66
N ALA A 86 -7.42 -10.99 9.57
CA ALA A 86 -8.23 -12.18 9.42
C ALA A 86 -7.76 -13.36 10.29
N VAL A 87 -6.49 -13.39 10.71
CA VAL A 87 -5.96 -14.44 11.59
C VAL A 87 -6.28 -14.15 13.06
N LEU A 88 -6.41 -12.87 13.43
CA LEU A 88 -6.64 -12.43 14.80
C LEU A 88 -8.12 -12.37 15.20
N ASP A 89 -9.07 -12.57 14.27
CA ASP A 89 -10.48 -12.69 14.63
C ASP A 89 -10.68 -14.03 15.37
N GLU A 90 -10.80 -13.95 16.70
CA GLU A 90 -10.67 -15.04 17.70
C GLU A 90 -11.61 -16.26 17.51
N LYS A 91 -12.44 -16.29 16.47
CA LYS A 91 -13.52 -17.27 16.29
C LYS A 91 -13.26 -18.40 15.32
N GLY A 92 -12.10 -18.46 14.64
CA GLY A 92 -11.69 -19.62 13.84
C GLY A 92 -12.67 -20.02 12.70
N ASN A 93 -13.63 -19.16 12.36
CA ASN A 93 -14.48 -19.36 11.20
C ASN A 93 -13.71 -18.82 10.01
N ASN A 94 -13.55 -19.61 8.94
CA ASN A 94 -12.99 -19.16 7.67
C ASN A 94 -13.64 -17.84 7.28
N ILE A 95 -12.89 -16.74 7.44
CA ILE A 95 -13.35 -15.41 7.11
C ILE A 95 -13.06 -15.23 5.63
N VAL A 96 -13.97 -15.78 4.84
CA VAL A 96 -14.46 -14.99 3.72
C VAL A 96 -14.78 -13.63 4.34
N SER A 97 -13.94 -12.63 4.05
CA SER A 97 -14.16 -11.25 4.50
C SER A 97 -15.65 -10.95 4.34
N LYS A 98 -16.29 -10.32 5.34
CA LYS A 98 -17.72 -9.93 5.27
C LYS A 98 -18.08 -9.19 3.96
N ASP A 99 -17.06 -8.74 3.23
CA ASP A 99 -17.10 -8.01 1.96
C ASP A 99 -17.26 -8.89 0.71
N GLU A 100 -16.93 -10.19 0.70
CA GLU A 100 -17.22 -11.03 -0.49
C GLU A 100 -18.73 -11.31 -0.64
N MET A 101 -19.50 -11.15 0.44
CA MET A 101 -20.96 -11.30 0.41
C MET A 101 -21.69 -10.11 -0.25
N ASN A 102 -20.99 -8.98 -0.47
CA ASN A 102 -21.54 -7.76 -1.09
C ASN A 102 -21.01 -7.47 -2.50
N CYS A 103 -20.15 -8.33 -3.07
CA CYS A 103 -19.65 -8.17 -4.44
C CYS A 103 -20.37 -9.09 -5.46
N SER A 104 -21.37 -9.86 -5.02
CA SER A 104 -22.21 -10.73 -5.87
C SER A 104 -23.67 -10.28 -5.96
N LYS A 105 -23.94 -8.99 -5.74
CA LYS A 105 -25.23 -8.35 -6.06
C LYS A 105 -25.02 -7.16 -6.97
#